data_AF-A0A2M7QC11-F1
#
_entry.id   AF-A0A2M7QC11-F1
#
_cell.length_a   1.000
_cell.length_b   1.000
_cell.length_c   1.000
_cell.angle_alpha   90.00
_cell.angle_beta   90.00
_cell.angle_gamma   90.00
#
_symmetry.space_group_name_H-M   'P 1'
#
loop_
_entity.id
_entity.type
_entity.pdbx_description
1 polymer ?
#
loop_
_entity_poly.entity_id
_entity_poly.type
_entity_poly.pdbx_seq_one_letter_code
_entity_poly.pdbx_strand_id
1 'polypeptide(L)'
;MKKILLSAAVAATLLTIPACSFAQEVTSTPTVTPTAGPRRQFRQGIQELQKEMRTEIREDRKETISKVKENRKEFREKRRGLIGSITPGMRPSINPTIKAERVATRIENKGLWLNFTAKRTELVANFRQSVANLWTSIFGKK
;
A
#
# COMPACT_ATOMS: atom_id res chain seq x y z
N MET A 1 -29.52 8.02 23.23
CA MET A 1 -28.74 7.75 21.99
C MET A 1 -27.37 7.26 22.38
N LYS A 2 -27.09 5.96 22.20
CA LYS A 2 -25.85 5.31 22.66
C LYS A 2 -24.72 5.57 21.63
N LYS A 3 -23.61 6.17 22.07
CA LYS A 3 -22.41 6.42 21.27
C LYS A 3 -21.52 5.17 21.31
N ILE A 4 -21.29 4.56 20.16
CA ILE A 4 -20.36 3.43 20.02
C ILE A 4 -18.97 4.01 19.72
N LEU A 5 -18.12 4.04 20.74
CA LEU A 5 -16.69 4.31 20.61
C LEU A 5 -15.99 3.01 20.21
N LEU A 6 -15.84 2.78 18.90
CA LEU A 6 -15.04 1.68 18.38
C LEU A 6 -13.56 2.07 18.34
N SER A 7 -12.84 1.61 19.37
CA SER A 7 -11.62 0.80 19.23
C SER A 7 -10.45 1.40 18.42
N ALA A 8 -9.58 2.12 19.14
CA ALA A 8 -8.20 2.42 18.73
C ALA A 8 -7.20 1.28 19.02
N ALA A 9 -7.67 0.08 19.44
CA ALA A 9 -6.81 -0.99 19.95
C ALA A 9 -6.36 -2.03 18.90
N VAL A 10 -6.87 -1.99 17.66
CA VAL A 10 -6.56 -3.01 16.64
C VAL A 10 -5.29 -2.67 15.83
N ALA A 11 -4.68 -1.50 16.03
CA ALA A 11 -3.54 -1.05 15.24
C ALA A 11 -2.16 -1.53 15.74
N ALA A 12 -2.06 -2.15 16.92
CA ALA A 12 -0.78 -2.39 17.59
C ALA A 12 -0.22 -3.83 17.49
N THR A 13 -0.96 -4.80 16.94
CA THR A 13 -0.55 -6.23 16.94
C THR A 13 0.12 -6.72 15.66
N LEU A 14 0.45 -5.85 14.70
CA LEU A 14 1.08 -6.25 13.42
C LEU A 14 2.58 -5.91 13.30
N LEU A 15 3.26 -5.55 14.40
CA LEU A 15 4.66 -5.07 14.37
C LEU A 15 5.68 -5.92 15.14
N THR A 16 5.39 -7.18 15.44
CA THR A 16 6.36 -8.09 16.06
C THR A 16 6.70 -9.24 15.12
N ILE A 17 7.75 -9.02 14.32
CA ILE A 17 8.50 -10.10 13.66
C ILE A 17 9.65 -10.46 14.60
N PRO A 18 9.69 -11.66 15.21
CA PRO A 18 10.87 -12.07 15.96
C PRO A 18 12.01 -12.35 14.96
N ALA A 19 13.08 -11.58 15.07
CA ALA A 19 14.36 -11.88 14.44
C ALA A 19 15.01 -13.04 15.19
N CYS A 20 14.89 -14.26 14.67
CA CYS A 20 15.72 -15.37 15.11
C CYS A 20 17.08 -15.25 14.40
N SER A 21 18.10 -14.79 15.13
CA SER A 21 19.51 -14.97 14.79
C SER A 21 19.83 -16.46 14.81
N PHE A 22 20.45 -16.99 13.76
CA PHE A 22 21.06 -18.31 13.75
C PHE A 22 22.56 -18.18 13.47
N ALA A 23 23.34 -18.75 14.36
CA ALA A 23 24.79 -18.84 14.31
C ALA A 23 25.26 -19.59 13.05
N GLN A 24 26.33 -19.09 12.43
CA GLN A 24 27.10 -19.80 11.42
C GLN A 24 28.01 -20.81 12.11
N GLU A 25 27.84 -22.10 11.84
CA GLU A 25 28.91 -23.08 11.97
C GLU A 25 29.18 -23.67 10.59
N VAL A 26 30.44 -23.51 10.17
CA VAL A 26 31.01 -23.94 8.90
C VAL A 26 31.43 -25.41 9.06
N THR A 27 30.85 -26.32 8.29
CA THR A 27 31.47 -27.62 7.99
C THR A 27 30.96 -28.13 6.63
N SER A 28 31.88 -28.26 5.69
CA SER A 28 31.67 -28.67 4.31
C SER A 28 31.55 -30.19 4.19
N THR A 29 30.41 -30.71 3.72
CA THR A 29 30.23 -32.10 3.26
C THR A 29 29.24 -32.14 2.08
N PRO A 30 29.34 -33.12 1.17
CA PRO A 30 28.70 -33.08 -0.15
C PRO A 30 27.18 -33.02 -0.03
N THR A 31 26.59 -31.93 -0.53
CA THR A 31 25.16 -31.66 -0.39
C THR A 31 24.37 -32.54 -1.37
N VAL A 32 23.87 -33.66 -0.85
CA VAL A 32 22.64 -34.29 -1.34
C VAL A 32 21.61 -33.18 -1.45
N THR A 33 21.10 -32.91 -2.65
CA THR A 33 20.03 -31.94 -2.88
C THR A 33 18.85 -32.34 -1.98
N PRO A 34 18.54 -31.61 -0.88
CA PRO A 34 17.46 -32.02 -0.03
C PRO A 34 16.18 -31.62 -0.76
N THR A 35 15.44 -32.60 -1.29
CA THR A 35 14.05 -32.39 -1.71
C THR A 35 13.36 -31.65 -0.57
N ALA A 36 13.10 -30.36 -0.80
CA ALA A 36 12.62 -29.48 0.24
C ALA A 36 11.32 -30.07 0.80
N GLY A 37 11.30 -30.45 2.07
CA GLY A 37 10.12 -31.03 2.68
C GLY A 37 8.90 -30.09 2.56
N PRO A 38 7.67 -30.59 2.75
CA PRO A 38 6.43 -29.84 2.49
C PRO A 38 6.40 -28.45 3.17
N ARG A 39 6.95 -28.35 4.39
CA ARG A 39 7.07 -27.09 5.13
C ARG A 39 8.02 -26.06 4.49
N ARG A 40 9.12 -26.51 3.88
CA ARG A 40 10.07 -25.61 3.18
C ARG A 40 9.44 -25.08 1.90
N GLN A 41 8.74 -25.92 1.14
CA GLN A 41 8.01 -25.53 -0.07
C GLN A 41 6.91 -24.51 0.22
N PHE A 42 6.12 -24.74 1.28
CA PHE A 42 5.08 -23.80 1.70
C PHE A 42 5.67 -22.43 2.10
N ARG A 43 6.78 -22.42 2.85
CA ARG A 43 7.45 -21.18 3.26
C ARG A 43 8.01 -20.40 2.08
N GLN A 44 8.60 -21.09 1.10
CA GLN A 44 9.10 -20.47 -0.14
C GLN A 44 7.97 -19.89 -0.97
N GLY A 45 6.87 -20.64 -1.16
CA GLY A 45 5.70 -20.16 -1.89
C GLY A 45 5.06 -18.93 -1.24
N ILE A 46 4.96 -18.88 0.10
CA ILE A 46 4.51 -17.67 0.80
C ILE A 46 5.45 -16.48 0.53
N GLN A 47 6.76 -16.69 0.56
CA GLN A 47 7.72 -15.62 0.35
C GLN A 47 7.63 -15.04 -1.07
N GLU A 48 7.41 -15.89 -2.08
CA GLU A 48 7.21 -15.47 -3.46
C GLU A 48 5.91 -14.67 -3.63
N LEU A 49 4.79 -15.21 -3.14
CA LEU A 49 3.50 -14.50 -3.14
C LEU A 49 3.57 -13.16 -2.39
N GLN A 50 4.32 -13.10 -1.28
CA GLN A 50 4.52 -11.85 -0.54
C GLN A 50 5.38 -10.84 -1.30
N LYS A 51 6.40 -11.30 -2.03
CA LYS A 51 7.25 -10.42 -2.85
C LYS A 51 6.41 -9.80 -3.96
N GLU A 52 5.65 -10.62 -4.68
CA GLU A 52 4.76 -10.19 -5.77
C GLU A 52 3.72 -9.17 -5.30
N MET A 53 2.98 -9.49 -4.22
CA MET A 53 2.01 -8.57 -3.62
C MET A 53 2.67 -7.23 -3.22
N ARG A 54 3.88 -7.27 -2.65
CA ARG A 54 4.59 -6.06 -2.23
C ARG A 54 5.08 -5.22 -3.40
N THR A 55 5.53 -5.85 -4.49
CA THR A 55 5.97 -5.13 -5.69
C THR A 55 4.80 -4.42 -6.34
N GLU A 56 3.67 -5.09 -6.51
CA GLU A 56 2.47 -4.51 -7.11
C GLU A 56 1.94 -3.33 -6.27
N ILE A 57 1.81 -3.51 -4.94
CA ILE A 57 1.43 -2.40 -4.04
C ILE A 57 2.41 -1.21 -4.15
N ARG A 58 3.70 -1.49 -4.33
CA ARG A 58 4.72 -0.44 -4.43
C ARG A 58 4.59 0.33 -5.74
N GLU A 59 4.29 -0.35 -6.84
CA GLU A 59 4.10 0.25 -8.16
C GLU A 59 2.83 1.10 -8.20
N ASP A 60 1.69 0.55 -7.77
CA ASP A 60 0.43 1.28 -7.65
C ASP A 60 0.57 2.53 -6.77
N ARG A 61 1.33 2.41 -5.67
CA ARG A 61 1.61 3.55 -4.79
C ARG A 61 2.46 4.61 -5.49
N LYS A 62 3.48 4.21 -6.25
CA LYS A 62 4.31 5.15 -7.03
C LYS A 62 3.47 5.88 -8.06
N GLU A 63 2.61 5.17 -8.80
CA GLU A 63 1.71 5.74 -9.79
C GLU A 63 0.75 6.75 -9.15
N THR A 64 0.11 6.36 -8.03
CA THR A 64 -0.77 7.23 -7.25
C THR A 64 -0.05 8.51 -6.80
N ILE A 65 1.17 8.38 -6.28
CA ILE A 65 2.00 9.52 -5.88
C ILE A 65 2.34 10.41 -7.09
N SER A 66 2.62 9.82 -8.25
CA SER A 66 2.91 10.56 -9.48
C SER A 66 1.72 11.41 -9.90
N LYS A 67 0.52 10.81 -9.98
CA LYS A 67 -0.73 11.50 -10.29
C LYS A 67 -1.02 12.62 -9.29
N VAL A 68 -0.86 12.36 -7.99
CA VAL A 68 -1.03 13.39 -6.95
C VAL A 68 -0.06 14.57 -7.12
N LYS A 69 1.20 14.31 -7.52
CA LYS A 69 2.18 15.37 -7.79
C LYS A 69 1.79 16.20 -9.00
N GLU A 70 1.29 15.54 -10.04
CA GLU A 70 0.80 16.18 -11.27
C GLU A 70 -0.40 17.08 -11.00
N ASN A 71 -1.46 16.59 -10.35
CA ASN A 71 -2.62 17.42 -9.98
C ASN A 71 -2.20 18.63 -9.11
N ARG A 72 -1.21 18.46 -8.22
CA ARG A 72 -0.65 19.58 -7.42
C ARG A 72 0.17 20.58 -8.25
N LYS A 73 0.79 20.13 -9.34
CA LYS A 73 1.53 21.00 -10.26
C LYS A 73 0.54 21.79 -11.09
N GLU A 74 -0.45 21.14 -11.69
CA GLU A 74 -1.52 21.78 -12.45
C GLU A 74 -2.27 22.81 -11.60
N PHE A 75 -2.66 22.47 -10.36
CA PHE A 75 -3.28 23.43 -9.46
C PHE A 75 -2.39 24.66 -9.20
N ARG A 76 -1.07 24.47 -9.08
CA ARG A 76 -0.14 25.60 -8.90
C ARG A 76 -0.05 26.49 -10.14
N GLU A 77 -0.07 25.90 -11.33
CA GLU A 77 -0.05 26.63 -12.60
C GLU A 77 -1.37 27.39 -12.81
N LYS A 78 -2.52 26.72 -12.64
CA LYS A 78 -3.85 27.37 -12.66
C LYS A 78 -3.94 28.50 -11.66
N ARG A 79 -3.46 28.28 -10.43
CA ARG A 79 -3.44 29.31 -9.38
C ARG A 79 -2.59 30.52 -9.78
N ARG A 80 -1.44 30.34 -10.44
CA ARG A 80 -0.61 31.46 -10.92
C ARG A 80 -1.37 32.28 -11.98
N GLY A 81 -2.00 31.62 -12.94
CA GLY A 81 -2.85 32.28 -13.93
C GLY A 81 -3.99 33.07 -13.29
N LEU A 82 -4.68 32.46 -12.32
CA LEU A 82 -5.76 33.13 -11.59
C LEU A 82 -5.27 34.31 -10.75
N ILE A 83 -4.06 34.26 -10.19
CA ILE A 83 -3.51 35.39 -9.41
C ILE A 83 -3.32 36.62 -10.28
N GLY A 84 -2.90 36.43 -11.54
CA GLY A 84 -2.76 37.53 -12.50
C GLY A 84 -4.07 38.23 -12.85
N SER A 85 -5.22 37.57 -12.65
CA SER A 85 -6.55 38.13 -12.91
C SER A 85 -7.28 38.59 -11.65
N ILE A 86 -6.62 38.61 -10.48
CA ILE A 86 -7.24 39.08 -9.23
C ILE A 86 -7.37 40.61 -9.23
N THR A 87 -8.54 41.09 -8.81
CA THR A 87 -8.80 42.51 -8.55
C THR A 87 -7.74 43.10 -7.62
N PRO A 88 -7.11 44.25 -7.95
CA PRO A 88 -6.15 44.90 -7.08
C PRO A 88 -6.69 45.08 -5.65
N GLY A 89 -5.91 44.67 -4.65
CA GLY A 89 -6.29 44.71 -3.23
C GLY A 89 -6.97 43.45 -2.70
N MET A 90 -7.42 42.51 -3.55
CA MET A 90 -7.99 41.24 -3.09
C MET A 90 -6.89 40.21 -2.79
N ARG A 91 -6.93 39.58 -1.60
CA ARG A 91 -5.98 38.51 -1.26
C ARG A 91 -6.31 37.22 -2.01
N PRO A 92 -5.32 36.53 -2.61
CA PRO A 92 -5.52 35.24 -3.29
C PRO A 92 -6.13 34.14 -2.43
N SER A 93 -5.98 34.22 -1.10
CA SER A 93 -6.56 33.26 -0.16
C SER A 93 -8.08 33.38 0.00
N ILE A 94 -8.64 34.54 -0.34
CA ILE A 94 -10.07 34.86 -0.17
C ILE A 94 -10.82 34.73 -1.51
N ASN A 95 -10.10 34.70 -2.63
CA ASN A 95 -10.69 34.49 -3.95
C ASN A 95 -11.48 33.15 -4.01
N PRO A 96 -12.79 33.19 -4.30
CA PRO A 96 -13.65 32.01 -4.25
C PRO A 96 -13.27 30.96 -5.32
N THR A 97 -12.80 31.40 -6.49
CA THR A 97 -12.38 30.52 -7.58
C THR A 97 -11.11 29.74 -7.22
N ILE A 98 -10.10 30.41 -6.62
CA ILE A 98 -8.89 29.74 -6.11
C ILE A 98 -9.24 28.74 -5.00
N LYS A 99 -10.21 29.08 -4.15
CA LYS A 99 -10.69 28.20 -3.07
C LYS A 99 -11.40 26.98 -3.65
N ALA A 100 -12.27 27.15 -4.64
CA ALA A 100 -12.98 26.06 -5.32
C ALA A 100 -12.00 25.09 -5.99
N GLU A 101 -11.06 25.60 -6.79
CA GLU A 101 -10.00 24.79 -7.42
C GLU A 101 -9.20 23.99 -6.39
N ARG A 102 -8.82 24.62 -5.26
CA ARG A 102 -8.08 23.93 -4.19
C ARG A 102 -8.89 22.77 -3.61
N VAL A 103 -10.19 22.96 -3.43
CA VAL A 103 -11.10 21.92 -2.93
C VAL A 103 -11.25 20.80 -3.94
N ALA A 104 -11.44 21.14 -5.23
CA ALA A 104 -11.51 20.16 -6.32
C ALA A 104 -10.24 19.28 -6.37
N THR A 105 -9.05 19.88 -6.42
CA THR A 105 -7.78 19.15 -6.40
C THR A 105 -7.62 18.29 -5.13
N ARG A 106 -8.15 18.74 -3.98
CA ARG A 106 -8.13 17.94 -2.74
C ARG A 106 -9.07 16.72 -2.86
N ILE A 107 -10.24 16.88 -3.46
CA ILE A 107 -11.21 15.80 -3.67
C ILE A 107 -10.63 14.76 -4.64
N GLU A 108 -10.09 15.18 -5.77
CA GLU A 108 -9.43 14.29 -6.73
C GLU A 108 -8.30 13.48 -6.08
N ASN A 109 -7.40 14.16 -5.35
CA ASN A 109 -6.31 13.49 -4.65
C ASN A 109 -6.82 12.49 -3.61
N LYS A 110 -7.92 12.79 -2.91
CA LYS A 110 -8.56 11.82 -2.00
C LYS A 110 -9.11 10.62 -2.77
N GLY A 111 -9.76 10.84 -3.92
CA GLY A 111 -10.24 9.78 -4.80
C GLY A 111 -9.13 8.84 -5.26
N LEU A 112 -7.97 9.38 -5.65
CA LEU A 112 -6.78 8.59 -6.00
C LEU A 112 -6.34 7.68 -4.84
N TRP A 113 -6.29 8.21 -3.61
CA TRP A 113 -5.93 7.40 -2.43
C TRP A 113 -6.99 6.36 -2.09
N LEU A 114 -8.28 6.66 -2.26
CA LEU A 114 -9.35 5.69 -2.04
C LEU A 114 -9.27 4.53 -3.03
N ASN A 115 -9.03 4.82 -4.31
CA ASN A 115 -8.82 3.79 -5.33
C ASN A 115 -7.59 2.93 -5.02
N PHE A 116 -6.48 3.53 -4.61
CA PHE A 116 -5.30 2.80 -4.15
C PHE A 116 -5.62 1.89 -2.95
N THR A 117 -6.38 2.38 -1.97
CA THR A 117 -6.76 1.56 -0.82
C THR A 117 -7.66 0.39 -1.20
N ALA A 118 -8.62 0.60 -2.10
CA ALA A 118 -9.51 -0.45 -2.59
C ALA A 118 -8.74 -1.57 -3.32
N LYS A 119 -7.87 -1.19 -4.27
CA LYS A 119 -6.99 -2.14 -4.96
C LYS A 119 -6.12 -2.92 -3.98
N ARG A 120 -5.47 -2.23 -3.04
CA ARG A 120 -4.63 -2.88 -2.01
C ARG A 120 -5.44 -3.87 -1.17
N THR A 121 -6.67 -3.55 -0.78
CA THR A 121 -7.49 -4.46 0.02
C THR A 121 -7.85 -5.73 -0.74
N GLU A 122 -8.15 -5.61 -2.03
CA GLU A 122 -8.41 -6.74 -2.92
C GLU A 122 -7.16 -7.62 -3.09
N LEU A 123 -6.00 -7.01 -3.33
CA LEU A 123 -4.71 -7.69 -3.46
C LEU A 123 -4.36 -8.50 -2.20
N VAL A 124 -4.62 -7.94 -1.02
CA VAL A 124 -4.41 -8.65 0.26
C VAL A 124 -5.41 -9.80 0.44
N ALA A 125 -6.66 -9.64 -0.01
CA ALA A 125 -7.64 -10.72 0.01
C ALA A 125 -7.24 -11.88 -0.91
N ASN A 126 -6.81 -11.56 -2.15
CA ASN A 126 -6.31 -12.53 -3.12
C ASN A 126 -5.06 -13.25 -2.58
N PHE A 127 -4.12 -12.52 -1.96
CA PHE A 127 -2.97 -13.12 -1.31
C PHE A 127 -3.36 -14.14 -0.23
N ARG A 128 -4.34 -13.80 0.64
CA ARG A 128 -4.83 -14.72 1.68
C ARG A 128 -5.43 -15.98 1.06
N GLN A 129 -6.19 -15.83 -0.02
CA GLN A 129 -6.77 -16.97 -0.74
C GLN A 129 -5.67 -17.84 -1.36
N SER A 130 -4.65 -17.24 -1.98
CA SER A 130 -3.50 -17.96 -2.55
C SER A 130 -2.71 -18.72 -1.49
N VAL A 131 -2.51 -18.15 -0.29
CA VAL A 131 -1.88 -18.84 0.83
C VAL A 131 -2.72 -20.04 1.30
N ALA A 132 -4.04 -19.89 1.37
CA ALA A 132 -4.95 -20.99 1.72
C ALA A 132 -4.89 -22.12 0.67
N ASN A 133 -4.93 -21.78 -0.62
CA ASN A 133 -4.82 -22.74 -1.72
C ASN A 133 -3.46 -23.47 -1.71
N LEU A 134 -2.38 -22.74 -1.41
CA LEU A 134 -1.05 -23.32 -1.26
C LEU A 134 -0.98 -24.31 -0.09
N TRP A 135 -1.63 -23.96 1.04
CA TRP A 135 -1.71 -24.85 2.20
C TRP A 135 -2.45 -26.14 1.87
N THR A 136 -3.62 -26.05 1.24
CA THR A 136 -4.42 -27.21 0.85
C THR A 136 -3.70 -28.08 -0.18
N SER A 137 -2.96 -27.47 -1.11
CA SER A 137 -2.18 -28.21 -2.12
C SER A 137 -1.07 -29.06 -1.49
N ILE A 138 -0.36 -28.51 -0.51
CA ILE A 138 0.81 -29.14 0.10
C ILE A 138 0.44 -30.10 1.24
N PHE A 139 -0.58 -29.76 2.03
CA PHE A 139 -0.93 -30.50 3.26
C PHE A 139 -2.34 -31.12 3.25
N GLY A 140 -3.17 -30.81 2.26
CA GLY A 140 -4.57 -31.22 2.21
C GLY A 140 -4.82 -32.60 1.61
N LYS A 141 -3.81 -33.26 1.04
CA LYS A 141 -3.93 -34.67 0.64
C LYS A 141 -3.75 -35.56 1.87
N LYS A 142 -4.86 -36.01 2.44
CA LYS A 142 -4.96 -37.19 3.32
C LYS A 142 -5.94 -38.16 2.70
#